data_AF-A0A2M7PUH0-F1
#
_entry.id   AF-A0A2M7PUH0-F1
#
_cell.length_a   1.000
_cell.length_b   1.000
_cell.length_c   1.000
_cell.angle_alpha   90.00
_cell.angle_beta   90.00
_cell.angle_gamma   90.00
#
_symmetry.space_group_name_H-M   'P 1'
#
loop_
_entity.id
_entity.type
_entity.pdbx_description
1 polymer ?
#
loop_
_entity_poly.entity_id
_entity_poly.type
_entity_poly.pdbx_seq_one_letter_code
_entity_poly.pdbx_strand_id
1 'polypeptide(L)'
;MHYSRKIPLIILLLFSGLTVLGQFDTEEIDTLENKILYNKQITYGLTFHNLGFGANFRTGKLLTYFKTRMFEIEFFSMRSYKQVKMINPYFANSRRYVFGKYNDAFFLRCGMVWKKLLNQKPYWGGVELRFMYGGGFSLGIAKPYYLYIIEDVTGDGSNYILVTERFDAAKHSSTYIYGRAPFSTGLDE
;
A
#
# COMPACT_ATOMS: atom_id res chain seq x y z
N MET A 1 -18.27 -3.26 36.14
CA MET A 1 -17.63 -3.15 34.81
C MET A 1 -17.16 -1.69 34.57
N HIS A 2 -16.18 -1.19 35.32
CA HIS A 2 -15.83 0.25 35.36
C HIS A 2 -14.33 0.57 35.19
N TYR A 3 -13.48 -0.42 34.88
CA TYR A 3 -12.02 -0.24 34.80
C TYR A 3 -11.51 0.29 33.45
N SER A 4 -12.31 0.26 32.37
CA SER A 4 -11.84 0.58 31.02
C SER A 4 -11.64 2.10 30.75
N ARG A 5 -12.33 2.98 31.49
CA ARG A 5 -12.27 4.44 31.29
C ARG A 5 -10.99 5.12 31.79
N LYS A 6 -10.18 4.45 32.63
CA LYS A 6 -8.95 5.01 33.20
C LYS A 6 -7.72 4.84 32.30
N ILE A 7 -7.73 3.84 31.42
CA ILE A 7 -6.64 3.53 30.48
C ILE A 7 -6.39 4.68 29.48
N PRO A 8 -7.39 5.28 28.82
CA PRO A 8 -7.13 6.39 27.89
C PRO A 8 -6.58 7.64 28.59
N LEU A 9 -6.96 7.86 29.85
CA LEU A 9 -6.48 9.01 30.63
C LEU A 9 -4.99 8.87 30.99
N ILE A 10 -4.55 7.64 31.30
CA ILE A 10 -3.14 7.33 31.57
C ILE A 10 -2.29 7.49 30.30
N ILE A 11 -2.82 7.08 29.14
CA ILE A 11 -2.14 7.27 27.85
C ILE A 11 -2.01 8.76 27.49
N LEU A 12 -3.03 9.57 27.79
CA LEU A 12 -3.01 11.02 27.56
C LEU A 12 -1.96 11.72 28.45
N LEU A 13 -1.83 11.28 29.71
CA LEU A 13 -0.86 11.82 30.68
C LEU A 13 0.59 11.46 30.35
N LEU A 14 0.84 10.33 29.69
CA LEU A 14 2.16 9.95 29.20
C LEU A 14 2.64 10.84 28.04
N PHE A 15 1.72 11.46 27.29
CA PHE A 15 2.06 12.34 26.17
C PHE A 15 2.37 13.80 26.60
N SER A 16 1.89 14.25 27.76
CA SER A 16 2.08 15.64 28.22
C SER A 16 3.47 15.94 28.80
N GLY A 17 4.32 14.93 29.00
CA GLY A 17 5.65 15.06 29.62
C GLY A 17 6.82 15.21 28.65
N LEU A 18 6.59 15.21 27.33
CA LEU A 18 7.66 15.33 26.35
C LEU A 18 8.08 16.80 26.25
N THR A 19 9.12 17.18 26.99
CA THR A 19 9.83 18.44 26.75
C THR A 19 10.48 18.35 25.37
N VAL A 20 10.02 19.21 24.46
CA VAL A 20 10.65 19.39 23.15
C VAL A 20 11.95 20.16 23.39
N LEU A 21 13.04 19.42 23.55
CA LEU A 21 14.39 19.99 23.45
C LEU A 21 14.67 20.20 21.97
N GLY A 22 14.55 21.45 21.50
CA GLY A 22 15.09 21.83 20.20
C GLY A 22 16.62 21.81 20.29
N GLN A 23 17.25 20.89 19.56
CA GLN A 23 18.70 20.91 19.37
C GLN A 23 19.06 22.19 18.61
N PHE A 24 19.81 23.09 19.25
CA PHE A 24 20.41 24.23 18.58
C PHE A 24 21.72 23.74 17.97
N ASP A 25 21.73 23.50 16.66
CA ASP A 25 22.95 23.12 15.95
C ASP A 25 23.91 24.31 15.91
N THR A 26 24.90 24.33 16.80
CA THR A 26 26.17 25.00 16.52
C THR A 26 26.90 24.18 15.46
N GLU A 27 26.57 24.39 14.19
CA GLU A 27 27.32 23.77 13.09
C GLU A 27 28.75 24.31 13.11
N GLU A 28 29.74 23.43 13.29
CA GLU A 28 31.13 23.72 12.95
C GLU A 28 31.21 24.04 11.45
N ILE A 29 32.08 24.99 11.09
CA ILE A 29 32.35 25.35 9.69
C ILE A 29 32.75 24.07 8.93
N ASP A 30 31.96 23.68 7.93
CA ASP A 30 32.19 22.51 7.07
C ASP A 30 33.51 22.68 6.28
N THR A 31 34.63 22.31 6.90
CA THR A 31 35.93 22.26 6.24
C THR A 31 35.96 21.09 5.27
N LEU A 32 36.57 21.28 4.08
CA LEU A 32 36.63 20.25 3.02
C LEU A 32 37.17 18.89 3.50
N GLU A 33 37.96 18.88 4.58
CA GLU A 33 38.58 17.70 5.18
C GLU A 33 37.56 16.75 5.84
N ASN A 34 36.42 17.25 6.31
CA ASN A 34 35.40 16.46 7.02
C ASN A 34 34.23 15.99 6.14
N LYS A 35 34.30 16.19 4.82
CA LYS A 35 33.15 15.94 3.94
C LYS A 35 33.03 14.47 3.54
N ILE A 36 32.13 13.75 4.21
CA ILE A 36 31.80 12.35 3.87
C ILE A 36 30.98 12.31 2.57
N LEU A 37 31.50 11.62 1.55
CA LEU A 37 30.80 11.44 0.28
C LEU A 37 29.87 10.21 0.32
N TYR A 38 28.56 10.46 0.45
CA TYR A 38 27.55 9.40 0.35
C TYR A 38 27.40 8.91 -1.10
N ASN A 39 27.81 7.68 -1.36
CA ASN A 39 27.78 7.07 -2.69
C ASN A 39 26.49 6.29 -2.99
N LYS A 40 25.70 5.97 -1.96
CA LYS A 40 24.51 5.12 -2.05
C LYS A 40 23.33 5.81 -1.39
N GLN A 41 22.20 5.77 -2.07
CA GLN A 41 20.92 6.27 -1.58
C GLN A 41 19.95 5.11 -1.55
N ILE A 42 19.27 4.89 -0.44
CA ILE A 42 18.21 3.90 -0.34
C ILE A 42 16.99 4.59 0.26
N THR A 43 15.83 4.38 -0.36
CA THR A 43 14.57 4.94 0.07
C THR A 43 13.52 3.83 0.07
N TYR A 44 12.79 3.74 1.16
CA TYR A 44 11.66 2.85 1.32
C TYR A 44 10.46 3.70 1.74
N GLY A 45 9.26 3.26 1.40
CA GLY A 45 8.05 3.98 1.75
C GLY A 45 6.83 3.09 1.63
N LEU A 46 5.85 3.40 2.47
CA LEU A 46 4.55 2.77 2.47
C LEU A 46 3.52 3.83 2.16
N THR A 47 2.58 3.51 1.27
CA THR A 47 1.50 4.41 0.87
C THR A 47 0.18 3.79 1.28
N PHE A 48 -0.65 4.55 1.99
CA PHE A 48 -1.99 4.14 2.38
C PHE A 48 -2.99 5.17 1.83
N HIS A 49 -4.02 4.70 1.14
CA HIS A 49 -5.11 5.55 0.65
C HIS A 49 -6.44 4.80 0.78
N ASN A 50 -7.57 5.50 0.73
CA ASN A 50 -8.88 4.87 0.93
C ASN A 50 -9.19 3.71 -0.05
N LEU A 51 -8.59 3.79 -1.25
CA LEU A 51 -8.77 2.82 -2.32
C LEU A 51 -7.71 1.71 -2.32
N GLY A 52 -6.75 1.70 -1.40
CA GLY A 52 -5.64 0.75 -1.51
C GLY A 52 -4.43 1.05 -0.63
N PHE A 53 -3.39 0.29 -0.89
CA PHE A 53 -2.12 0.44 -0.20
C PHE A 53 -0.99 0.03 -1.14
N GLY A 54 0.20 0.51 -0.86
CA GLY A 54 1.38 0.16 -1.63
C GLY A 54 2.67 0.29 -0.84
N ALA A 55 3.71 -0.29 -1.39
CA ALA A 55 5.08 -0.19 -0.91
C ALA A 55 5.96 0.25 -2.08
N ASN A 56 6.89 1.14 -1.78
CA ASN A 56 7.89 1.60 -2.73
C ASN A 56 9.29 1.34 -2.19
N PHE A 57 10.18 1.01 -3.11
CA PHE A 57 11.59 0.78 -2.87
C PHE A 57 12.38 1.45 -3.99
N ARG A 58 13.34 2.26 -3.59
CA ARG A 58 14.21 2.98 -4.50
C ARG A 58 15.64 2.87 -4.02
N THR A 59 16.53 2.50 -4.93
CA THR A 59 17.96 2.41 -4.64
C THR A 59 18.73 3.22 -5.68
N GLY A 60 19.70 4.00 -5.24
CA GLY A 60 20.46 4.92 -6.06
C GLY A 60 21.95 4.79 -5.79
N LYS A 61 22.74 4.92 -6.85
CA LYS A 61 24.19 5.01 -6.76
C LYS A 61 24.66 6.30 -7.43
N LEU A 62 25.53 7.02 -6.72
CA LEU A 62 26.25 8.17 -7.27
C LEU A 62 27.29 7.64 -8.27
N LEU A 63 27.18 8.04 -9.53
CA LEU A 63 28.16 7.67 -10.56
C LEU A 63 29.29 8.70 -10.64
N THR A 64 28.93 9.95 -10.45
CA THR A 64 29.83 11.11 -10.41
C THR A 64 29.23 12.10 -9.44
N TYR A 65 30.03 13.03 -8.92
CA TYR A 65 29.57 14.09 -8.03
C TYR A 65 28.26 14.78 -8.50
N PHE A 66 28.08 14.95 -9.81
CA PHE A 66 26.89 15.59 -10.40
C PHE A 66 25.79 14.63 -10.89
N LYS A 67 26.05 13.31 -10.94
CA LYS A 67 25.16 12.35 -11.60
C LYS A 67 24.82 11.19 -10.68
N THR A 68 23.54 10.99 -10.41
CA THR A 68 23.02 9.86 -9.64
C THR A 68 22.09 9.02 -10.51
N ARG A 69 22.27 7.71 -10.45
CA ARG A 69 21.42 6.75 -11.13
C ARG A 69 20.61 5.97 -10.12
N MET A 70 19.31 5.85 -10.33
CA MET A 70 18.37 5.25 -9.40
C MET A 70 17.51 4.20 -10.11
N PHE A 71 17.16 3.18 -9.35
CA PHE A 71 16.23 2.13 -9.72
C PHE A 71 15.07 2.12 -8.73
N GLU A 72 13.87 1.91 -9.26
CA GLU A 72 12.61 2.08 -8.54
C GLU A 72 11.73 0.86 -8.77
N ILE A 73 11.20 0.32 -7.68
CA ILE A 73 10.14 -0.68 -7.68
C ILE A 73 9.03 -0.18 -6.77
N GLU A 74 7.80 -0.20 -7.26
CA GLU A 74 6.61 0.11 -6.50
C GLU A 74 5.55 -0.95 -6.74
N PHE A 75 4.98 -1.47 -5.67
CA PHE A 75 3.83 -2.37 -5.71
C PHE A 75 2.66 -1.72 -5.01
N PHE A 76 1.50 -1.66 -5.64
CA PHE A 76 0.29 -1.14 -5.00
C PHE A 76 -0.97 -1.88 -5.43
N SER A 77 -1.90 -2.00 -4.50
CA SER A 77 -3.25 -2.51 -4.72
C SER A 77 -4.21 -1.35 -4.94
N MET A 78 -5.14 -1.50 -5.90
CA MET A 78 -6.14 -0.49 -6.18
C MET A 78 -7.55 -1.10 -6.19
N ARG A 79 -8.48 -0.40 -5.55
CA ARG A 79 -9.91 -0.73 -5.54
C ARG A 79 -10.70 0.34 -6.28
N SER A 80 -11.83 -0.06 -6.86
CA SER A 80 -12.77 0.88 -7.47
C SER A 80 -13.62 1.57 -6.39
N TYR A 81 -13.92 2.85 -6.60
CA TYR A 81 -14.78 3.66 -5.74
C TYR A 81 -16.22 3.11 -5.63
N LYS A 82 -16.65 2.31 -6.61
CA LYS A 82 -17.98 1.67 -6.65
C LYS A 82 -18.08 0.42 -5.76
N GLN A 83 -16.96 -0.05 -5.18
CA GLN A 83 -16.95 -1.27 -4.39
C GLN A 83 -17.63 -1.07 -3.04
N VAL A 84 -18.81 -1.65 -2.87
CA VAL A 84 -19.52 -1.68 -1.58
C VAL A 84 -19.33 -3.05 -0.95
N LYS A 85 -18.83 -3.07 0.30
CA LYS A 85 -18.71 -4.31 1.06
C LYS A 85 -20.06 -4.67 1.65
N MET A 86 -20.50 -5.89 1.39
CA MET A 86 -21.76 -6.43 1.89
C MET A 86 -21.49 -7.65 2.78
N ILE A 87 -22.44 -7.92 3.67
CA ILE A 87 -22.50 -9.13 4.49
C ILE A 87 -23.87 -9.73 4.18
N ASN A 88 -23.93 -11.05 3.99
CA ASN A 88 -25.20 -11.71 3.71
C ASN A 88 -26.04 -11.75 5.01
N PRO A 89 -27.22 -11.10 5.04
CA PRO A 89 -28.05 -11.05 6.24
C PRO A 89 -28.80 -12.35 6.51
N TYR A 90 -28.95 -13.23 5.51
CA TYR A 90 -29.76 -14.45 5.60
C TYR A 90 -29.04 -15.60 6.29
N PHE A 91 -27.70 -15.58 6.32
CA PHE A 91 -26.89 -16.65 6.89
C PHE A 91 -26.03 -16.13 8.04
N ALA A 92 -26.13 -16.81 9.19
CA ALA A 92 -25.25 -16.56 10.32
C ALA A 92 -23.78 -16.89 9.96
N ASN A 93 -22.85 -16.10 10.49
CA ASN A 93 -21.39 -16.22 10.26
C ASN A 93 -20.92 -16.02 8.80
N SER A 94 -21.71 -15.34 7.96
CA SER A 94 -21.32 -15.00 6.59
C SER A 94 -20.10 -14.06 6.55
N ARG A 95 -19.27 -14.20 5.51
CA ARG A 95 -18.04 -13.41 5.35
C ARG A 95 -18.32 -12.15 4.53
N ARG A 96 -17.66 -11.04 4.89
CA ARG A 96 -17.69 -9.80 4.08
C ARG A 96 -17.18 -10.04 2.67
N TYR A 97 -17.93 -9.59 1.68
CA TYR A 97 -17.59 -9.65 0.27
C TYR A 97 -17.92 -8.34 -0.45
N VAL A 98 -17.49 -8.20 -1.71
CA VAL A 98 -17.88 -7.07 -2.57
C VAL A 98 -18.76 -7.62 -3.67
N PHE A 99 -20.02 -7.17 -3.72
CA PHE A 99 -20.95 -7.58 -4.76
C PHE A 99 -20.57 -6.97 -6.12
N GLY A 100 -20.72 -7.73 -7.21
CA GLY A 100 -20.41 -7.24 -8.56
C GLY A 100 -18.93 -7.12 -8.90
N LYS A 101 -18.03 -7.68 -8.08
CA LYS A 101 -16.59 -7.58 -8.31
C LYS A 101 -16.07 -8.77 -9.11
N TYR A 102 -15.46 -8.47 -10.26
CA TYR A 102 -14.85 -9.50 -11.12
C TYR A 102 -13.40 -9.80 -10.74
N ASN A 103 -12.57 -8.77 -10.55
CA ASN A 103 -11.13 -8.90 -10.33
C ASN A 103 -10.63 -7.98 -9.20
N ASP A 104 -9.57 -8.41 -8.52
CA ASP A 104 -8.70 -7.58 -7.70
C ASP A 104 -7.56 -7.00 -8.57
N ALA A 105 -7.35 -5.68 -8.50
CA ALA A 105 -6.31 -5.01 -9.28
C ALA A 105 -5.07 -4.74 -8.43
N PHE A 106 -3.93 -5.19 -8.94
CA PHE A 106 -2.60 -4.91 -8.43
C PHE A 106 -1.75 -4.31 -9.52
N PHE A 107 -0.80 -3.47 -9.13
CA PHE A 107 0.10 -2.82 -10.06
C PHE A 107 1.52 -2.95 -9.55
N LEU A 108 2.40 -3.38 -10.44
CA LEU A 108 3.84 -3.42 -10.24
C LEU A 108 4.49 -2.44 -11.19
N ARG A 109 5.14 -1.41 -10.66
CA ARG A 109 5.88 -0.42 -11.42
C ARG A 109 7.36 -0.61 -11.20
N CYS A 110 8.12 -0.68 -12.27
CA CYS A 110 9.57 -0.75 -12.25
C CYS A 110 10.12 0.36 -13.13
N GLY A 111 11.13 1.07 -12.67
CA GLY A 111 11.65 2.23 -13.38
C GLY A 111 13.10 2.54 -13.07
N MET A 112 13.67 3.38 -13.93
CA MET A 112 15.01 3.89 -13.80
C MET A 112 15.00 5.41 -13.92
N VAL A 113 15.62 6.07 -12.95
CA VAL A 113 15.65 7.53 -12.84
C VAL A 113 17.09 8.03 -12.78
N TRP A 114 17.36 9.07 -13.54
CA TRP A 114 18.64 9.76 -13.59
C TRP A 114 18.48 11.15 -13.00
N LYS A 115 19.34 11.49 -12.04
CA LYS A 115 19.42 12.81 -11.44
C LYS A 115 20.70 13.50 -11.88
N LYS A 116 20.59 14.72 -12.35
CA LYS A 116 21.70 15.61 -12.69
C LYS A 116 21.66 16.84 -11.79
N LEU A 117 22.71 17.04 -11.01
CA LEU A 117 22.92 18.25 -10.22
C LEU A 117 23.23 19.41 -11.16
N LEU A 118 22.39 20.44 -11.13
CA LEU A 118 22.56 21.66 -11.93
C LEU A 118 23.24 22.75 -11.12
N ASN A 119 22.81 22.93 -9.87
CA ASN A 119 23.41 23.90 -8.94
C ASN A 119 23.54 23.30 -7.54
N GLN A 120 24.63 23.64 -6.86
CA GLN A 120 24.90 23.24 -5.48
C GLN A 120 24.51 24.36 -4.53
N LYS A 121 24.08 23.99 -3.32
CA LYS A 121 23.91 24.95 -2.22
C LYS A 121 25.31 25.48 -1.79
N PRO A 122 25.59 26.78 -1.89
CA PRO A 122 26.80 27.38 -1.34
C PRO A 122 26.76 27.42 0.20
N TYR A 123 27.94 27.53 0.83
CA TYR A 123 28.07 27.54 2.30
C TYR A 123 27.29 28.70 2.97
N TRP A 124 27.26 29.87 2.36
CA TRP A 124 26.62 31.09 2.87
C TRP A 124 25.09 31.14 2.64
N GLY A 125 24.48 30.03 2.22
CA GLY A 125 23.06 29.92 1.93
C GLY A 125 22.75 29.84 0.45
N GLY A 126 21.62 29.20 0.12
CA GLY A 126 21.16 28.99 -1.26
C GLY A 126 20.29 27.74 -1.43
N VAL A 127 19.92 27.45 -2.67
CA VAL A 127 19.06 26.31 -3.05
C VAL A 127 19.83 25.36 -3.97
N GLU A 128 19.73 24.07 -3.68
CA GLU A 128 20.23 23.02 -4.56
C GLU A 128 19.20 22.71 -5.65
N LEU A 129 19.65 22.68 -6.91
CA LEU A 129 18.79 22.37 -8.06
C LEU A 129 19.25 21.07 -8.72
N ARG A 130 18.32 20.11 -8.85
CA ARG A 130 18.54 18.84 -9.53
C ARG A 130 17.50 18.63 -10.61
N PHE A 131 17.97 18.35 -11.82
CA PHE A 131 17.13 17.86 -12.91
C PHE A 131 16.98 16.35 -12.80
N MET A 132 15.76 15.84 -12.94
CA MET A 132 15.46 14.42 -12.84
C MET A 132 14.66 13.99 -14.05
N TYR A 133 15.10 12.91 -14.69
CA TYR A 133 14.39 12.31 -15.81
C TYR A 133 14.49 10.79 -15.69
N GLY A 134 13.49 10.08 -16.19
CA GLY A 134 13.45 8.64 -16.05
C GLY A 134 12.29 8.04 -16.81
N GLY A 135 12.31 6.73 -16.88
CA GLY A 135 11.29 5.94 -17.54
C GLY A 135 11.15 4.61 -16.84
N GLY A 136 10.02 3.96 -17.06
CA GLY A 136 9.70 2.68 -16.47
C GLY A 136 8.51 2.04 -17.17
N PHE A 137 8.18 0.85 -16.73
CA PHE A 137 6.98 0.16 -17.15
C PHE A 137 6.08 -0.11 -15.95
N SER A 138 4.78 -0.19 -16.22
CA SER A 138 3.75 -0.49 -15.23
C SER A 138 3.02 -1.74 -15.68
N LEU A 139 3.12 -2.80 -14.89
CA LEU A 139 2.38 -4.04 -15.10
C LEU A 139 1.13 -4.02 -14.23
N GLY A 140 -0.04 -4.09 -14.87
CA GLY A 140 -1.32 -4.29 -14.19
C GLY A 140 -1.66 -5.77 -14.11
N ILE A 141 -1.84 -6.28 -12.90
CA ILE A 141 -2.19 -7.67 -12.61
C ILE A 141 -3.65 -7.68 -12.13
N ALA A 142 -4.51 -8.35 -12.88
CA ALA A 142 -5.92 -8.52 -12.55
C ALA A 142 -6.15 -9.95 -12.05
N LYS A 143 -6.25 -10.11 -10.73
CA LYS A 143 -6.51 -11.41 -10.13
C LYS A 143 -8.02 -11.68 -10.10
N PRO A 144 -8.53 -12.84 -10.56
CA PRO A 144 -9.94 -13.20 -10.43
C PRO A 144 -10.44 -13.16 -8.97
N TYR A 145 -11.65 -12.64 -8.77
CA TYR A 145 -12.31 -12.53 -7.47
C TYR A 145 -13.31 -13.67 -7.28
N TYR A 146 -12.93 -14.64 -6.43
CA TYR A 146 -13.75 -15.80 -6.12
C TYR A 146 -14.63 -15.58 -4.90
N LEU A 147 -15.83 -16.16 -4.97
CA LEU A 147 -16.85 -16.11 -3.93
C LEU A 147 -17.25 -17.53 -3.54
N TYR A 148 -17.64 -17.69 -2.27
CA TYR A 148 -18.37 -18.86 -1.82
C TYR A 148 -19.86 -18.64 -2.13
N ILE A 149 -20.39 -19.48 -3.01
CA ILE A 149 -21.80 -19.52 -3.38
C ILE A 149 -22.45 -20.67 -2.62
N ILE A 150 -23.65 -20.41 -2.12
CA ILE A 150 -24.49 -21.36 -1.42
C ILE A 150 -25.37 -22.01 -2.48
N GLU A 151 -25.10 -23.29 -2.78
CA GLU A 151 -25.94 -24.09 -3.66
C GLU A 151 -26.74 -25.10 -2.83
N ASP A 152 -28.03 -25.21 -3.11
CA ASP A 152 -28.91 -26.23 -2.55
C ASP A 152 -28.81 -27.49 -3.41
N VAL A 153 -28.28 -28.57 -2.84
CA VAL A 153 -27.99 -29.82 -3.56
C VAL A 153 -29.26 -30.65 -3.77
N THR A 154 -30.23 -30.54 -2.87
CA THR A 154 -31.44 -31.38 -2.87
C THR A 154 -32.64 -30.63 -3.44
N GLY A 155 -32.59 -29.29 -3.53
CA GLY A 155 -33.72 -28.44 -3.94
C GLY A 155 -34.85 -28.37 -2.92
N ASP A 156 -34.58 -28.87 -1.70
CA ASP A 156 -35.53 -29.00 -0.58
C ASP A 156 -35.22 -27.99 0.54
N GLY A 157 -34.26 -27.08 0.33
CA GLY A 157 -33.89 -26.01 1.27
C GLY A 157 -33.17 -26.50 2.55
N SER A 158 -32.82 -27.79 2.61
CA SER A 158 -32.32 -28.48 3.81
C SER A 158 -30.81 -28.76 3.78
N ASN A 159 -30.19 -28.92 2.60
CA ASN A 159 -28.76 -29.22 2.45
C ASN A 159 -28.06 -28.21 1.55
N TYR A 160 -27.24 -27.36 2.17
CA TYR A 160 -26.45 -26.36 1.46
C TYR A 160 -24.97 -26.77 1.38
N ILE A 161 -24.38 -26.63 0.20
CA ILE A 161 -22.93 -26.74 0.01
C ILE A 161 -22.34 -25.38 -0.37
N LEU A 162 -21.07 -25.17 0.00
CA LEU A 162 -20.31 -23.99 -0.37
C LEU A 162 -19.43 -24.31 -1.58
N VAL A 163 -19.81 -23.80 -2.74
CA VAL A 163 -19.03 -23.92 -3.98
C VAL A 163 -18.24 -22.64 -4.19
N THR A 164 -16.99 -22.77 -4.65
CA THR A 164 -16.15 -21.61 -4.94
C THR A 164 -16.22 -21.29 -6.41
N GLU A 165 -16.84 -20.15 -6.76
CA GLU A 165 -17.03 -19.74 -8.15
C GLU A 165 -16.66 -18.27 -8.37
N ARG A 166 -16.39 -17.92 -9.63
CA ARG A 166 -16.23 -16.54 -10.06
C ARG A 166 -17.59 -15.85 -10.08
N PHE A 167 -17.61 -14.55 -9.77
CA PHE A 167 -18.85 -13.77 -9.85
C PHE A 167 -19.38 -13.75 -11.30
N ASP A 168 -20.66 -14.06 -11.43
CA ASP A 168 -21.43 -13.97 -12.68
C ASP A 168 -22.75 -13.26 -12.34
N ALA A 169 -23.03 -12.16 -13.04
CA ALA A 169 -24.21 -11.34 -12.79
C ALA A 169 -25.51 -12.04 -13.21
N ALA A 170 -25.46 -13.01 -14.14
CA ALA A 170 -26.64 -13.76 -14.58
C ALA A 170 -27.00 -14.89 -13.61
N LYS A 171 -26.00 -15.55 -13.01
CA LYS A 171 -26.18 -16.70 -12.10
C LYS A 171 -26.31 -16.29 -10.63
N HIS A 172 -25.56 -15.28 -10.19
CA HIS A 172 -25.38 -15.01 -8.76
C HIS A 172 -26.14 -13.78 -8.27
N SER A 173 -27.21 -14.04 -7.50
CA SER A 173 -27.88 -13.02 -6.68
C SER A 173 -27.19 -12.84 -5.33
N SER A 174 -27.30 -11.64 -4.74
CA SER A 174 -26.70 -11.28 -3.45
C SER A 174 -27.15 -12.17 -2.28
N THR A 175 -28.32 -12.78 -2.40
CA THR A 175 -28.92 -13.70 -1.41
C THR A 175 -28.14 -15.01 -1.25
N TYR A 176 -27.57 -15.53 -2.34
CA TYR A 176 -26.91 -16.85 -2.35
C TYR A 176 -25.38 -16.77 -2.16
N ILE A 177 -24.84 -15.58 -1.90
CA ILE A 177 -23.39 -15.40 -1.69
C ILE A 177 -23.07 -15.51 -0.20
N TYR A 178 -22.31 -16.53 0.21
CA TYR A 178 -21.86 -16.70 1.60
C TYR A 178 -20.73 -15.73 1.97
N GLY A 179 -19.84 -15.45 1.01
CA GLY A 179 -18.81 -14.42 1.17
C GLY A 179 -17.56 -14.65 0.34
N ARG A 180 -16.47 -13.96 0.68
CA ARG A 180 -15.21 -14.02 -0.09
C ARG A 180 -14.48 -15.36 0.08
N ALA A 181 -13.95 -15.88 -1.02
CA ALA A 181 -13.03 -17.01 -1.01
C ALA A 181 -11.62 -16.59 -0.48
N PRO A 182 -10.75 -17.56 -0.12
CA PRO A 182 -9.36 -17.31 0.24
C PRO A 182 -8.60 -16.57 -0.85
N PHE A 183 -7.55 -15.83 -0.46
CA PHE A 183 -6.73 -15.10 -1.43
C PHE A 183 -5.87 -16.03 -2.30
N SER A 184 -5.62 -17.27 -1.88
CA SER A 184 -4.89 -18.24 -2.70
C SER A 184 -5.71 -18.80 -3.87
N THR A 185 -7.04 -18.79 -3.76
CA THR A 185 -7.91 -19.30 -4.82
C THR A 185 -7.88 -18.36 -6.04
N GLY A 186 -7.63 -18.90 -7.23
CA GLY A 186 -7.50 -18.15 -8.48
C GLY A 186 -6.13 -17.52 -8.72
N LEU A 187 -5.05 -18.08 -8.14
CA LEU A 187 -3.67 -17.69 -8.47
C LEU A 187 -3.08 -18.51 -9.63
N ASP A 188 -3.64 -19.68 -9.91
CA ASP A 188 -3.15 -20.64 -10.92
C ASP A 188 -3.92 -20.53 -12.26
N GLU A 189 -4.73 -19.47 -12.43
CA GLU A 189 -5.48 -19.12 -13.65
C GLU A 189 -4.84 -17.91 -14.34
#